data_AF-W1YDK5-F1
#
_entry.id   AF-W1YDK5-F1
#
_cell.length_a   1.000
_cell.length_b   1.000
_cell.length_c   1.000
_cell.angle_alpha   90.00
_cell.angle_beta   90.00
_cell.angle_gamma   90.00
#
_symmetry.space_group_name_H-M   'P 1'
#
loop_
_entity.id
_entity.type
_entity.pdbx_description
1 polymer ?
#
loop_
_entity_poly.entity_id
_entity_poly.type
_entity_poly.pdbx_seq_one_letter_code
_entity_poly.pdbx_strand_id
1 'polypeptide(L)'
;MGYTVEEGPEIEQDYFNFECLNLPKDHPARDMQDSFYITENFLLRTHTSPVQARTMQRHEPNSPIRMIAPGKVYRWDYDAT
;
A
#
# COMPACT_ATOMS: atom_id res chain seq x y z
N MET A 1 14.35 -20.42 4.66
CA MET A 1 13.57 -19.36 5.34
C MET A 1 12.07 -19.38 4.99
N GLY A 2 11.64 -19.95 3.86
CA GLY A 2 10.22 -20.26 3.62
C GLY A 2 9.31 -19.03 3.46
N TYR A 3 9.86 -17.91 3.00
CA TYR A 3 9.11 -16.73 2.59
C TYR A 3 8.85 -16.79 1.10
N THR A 4 7.65 -16.41 0.67
CA THR A 4 7.33 -16.15 -0.74
C THR A 4 7.64 -14.69 -1.09
N VAL A 5 7.95 -14.42 -2.35
CA VAL A 5 8.06 -13.04 -2.85
C VAL A 5 6.74 -12.72 -3.53
N GLU A 6 6.04 -11.72 -3.04
CA GLU A 6 4.78 -11.26 -3.60
C GLU A 6 4.96 -9.87 -4.20
N GLU A 7 4.39 -9.68 -5.39
CA GLU A 7 4.40 -8.40 -6.09
C GLU A 7 2.96 -7.92 -6.29
N GLY A 8 2.79 -6.62 -6.47
CA GLY A 8 1.50 -6.02 -6.73
C GLY A 8 1.63 -4.73 -7.52
N PRO A 9 0.48 -4.14 -7.91
CA PRO A 9 0.47 -2.97 -8.77
C PRO A 9 1.10 -1.75 -8.09
N GLU A 10 1.69 -0.87 -8.89
CA GLU A 10 2.23 0.43 -8.43
C GLU A 10 1.12 1.49 -8.32
N ILE A 11 0.09 1.41 -9.17
CA ILE A 11 -1.15 2.18 -9.04
C ILE A 11 -2.09 1.39 -8.14
N GLU A 12 -2.47 1.96 -7.00
CA GLU A 12 -3.35 1.35 -6.02
C GLU A 12 -4.64 2.12 -5.80
N GLN A 13 -5.63 1.40 -5.29
CA GLN A 13 -6.84 2.01 -4.77
C GLN A 13 -6.56 2.56 -3.36
N ASP A 14 -7.15 3.72 -3.06
CA ASP A 14 -7.10 4.35 -1.74
C ASP A 14 -7.52 3.40 -0.61
N TYR A 15 -8.48 2.50 -0.90
CA TYR A 15 -8.90 1.44 0.01
C TYR A 15 -7.73 0.53 0.48
N PHE A 16 -6.94 0.00 -0.46
CA PHE A 16 -5.83 -0.91 -0.15
C PHE A 16 -4.60 -0.17 0.37
N ASN A 17 -4.38 1.06 -0.09
CA ASN A 17 -3.24 1.85 0.36
C ASN A 17 -3.41 2.42 1.77
N PHE A 18 -4.64 2.62 2.24
CA PHE A 18 -4.87 3.29 3.51
C PHE A 18 -5.94 2.61 4.38
N GLU A 19 -7.18 2.50 3.90
CA GLU A 19 -8.31 2.02 4.70
C GLU A 19 -8.12 0.60 5.25
N CYS A 20 -7.62 -0.33 4.44
CA CYS A 20 -7.26 -1.69 4.88
C CYS A 20 -6.19 -1.71 5.98
N LEU A 21 -5.41 -0.65 6.10
CA LEU A 21 -4.32 -0.51 7.05
C LEU A 21 -4.70 0.36 8.25
N ASN A 22 -6.01 0.55 8.46
CA ASN A 22 -6.58 1.33 9.56
C ASN A 22 -6.21 2.83 9.50
N LEU A 23 -6.02 3.37 8.30
CA LEU A 23 -5.79 4.80 8.06
C LEU A 23 -7.11 5.44 7.58
N PRO A 24 -7.84 6.18 8.44
CA PRO A 24 -9.15 6.77 8.11
C PRO A 24 -9.01 7.92 7.09
N LYS A 25 -10.13 8.40 6.53
CA LYS A 25 -10.11 9.44 5.47
C LYS A 25 -9.48 10.76 5.91
N ASP A 26 -9.63 11.10 7.18
CA ASP A 26 -9.07 12.34 7.75
C ASP A 26 -7.61 12.17 8.23
N HIS A 27 -6.93 11.07 7.86
CA HIS A 27 -5.55 10.82 8.26
C HIS A 27 -4.58 11.66 7.42
N PRO A 28 -3.60 12.36 8.03
CA PRO A 28 -2.69 13.27 7.29
C PRO A 28 -1.90 12.55 6.19
N ALA A 29 -1.56 11.27 6.35
CA ALA A 29 -0.89 10.50 5.30
C ALA A 29 -1.70 10.33 3.99
N ARG A 30 -3.00 10.61 3.98
CA ARG A 30 -3.87 10.64 2.80
C ARG A 30 -3.92 12.01 2.13
N ASP A 31 -3.25 13.02 2.70
CA ASP A 31 -3.21 14.34 2.12
C ASP A 31 -2.55 14.30 0.74
N MET A 32 -3.08 15.08 -0.19
CA MET A 32 -2.52 15.26 -1.54
C MET A 32 -1.10 15.85 -1.50
N GLN A 33 -0.71 16.46 -0.39
CA GLN A 33 0.66 16.93 -0.17
C GLN A 33 1.67 15.79 0.02
N ASP A 34 1.25 14.60 0.47
CA ASP A 34 2.13 13.46 0.74
C ASP A 34 2.01 12.34 -0.31
N SER A 35 0.88 12.26 -1.01
CA SER A 35 0.49 11.14 -1.87
C SER A 35 0.15 11.56 -3.31
N PHE A 36 0.67 10.82 -4.30
CA PHE A 36 0.39 11.08 -5.71
C PHE A 36 -0.95 10.50 -6.16
N TYR A 37 -2.01 11.30 -6.11
CA TYR A 37 -3.34 10.91 -6.61
C TYR A 37 -3.44 11.07 -8.13
N ILE A 38 -3.98 10.04 -8.80
CA ILE A 38 -4.36 10.06 -10.22
C ILE A 38 -5.83 10.45 -10.35
N THR A 39 -6.66 9.93 -9.44
CA THR A 39 -8.09 10.26 -9.27
C THR A 39 -8.42 10.21 -7.78
N GLU A 40 -9.63 10.57 -7.36
CA GLU A 40 -10.06 10.49 -5.95
C GLU A 40 -9.88 9.10 -5.31
N ASN A 41 -9.97 8.02 -6.11
CA ASN A 41 -9.90 6.64 -5.61
C ASN A 41 -8.61 5.91 -5.97
N PHE A 42 -7.77 6.46 -6.85
CA PHE A 42 -6.55 5.82 -7.33
C PHE A 42 -5.34 6.72 -7.14
N LEU A 43 -4.27 6.15 -6.59
CA LEU A 43 -3.00 6.82 -6.34
C LEU A 43 -1.81 5.93 -6.67
N LEU A 44 -0.60 6.49 -6.76
CA LEU A 44 0.63 5.71 -6.75
C LEU A 44 0.93 5.28 -5.31
N ARG A 45 1.17 3.99 -5.09
CA ARG A 45 1.34 3.43 -3.74
C ARG A 45 2.47 4.11 -2.96
N THR A 46 2.19 4.40 -1.69
CA THR A 46 3.16 5.05 -0.78
C THR A 46 4.08 4.04 -0.09
N HIS A 47 3.67 2.77 -0.04
CA HIS A 47 4.39 1.65 0.57
C HIS A 47 3.93 0.32 -0.04
N THR A 48 4.61 -0.79 0.23
CA THR A 48 4.27 -2.13 -0.31
C THR A 48 3.27 -2.92 0.56
N SER A 49 2.79 -2.35 1.67
CA SER A 49 1.72 -2.90 2.50
C SER A 49 0.41 -3.29 1.77
N PRO A 50 0.00 -2.64 0.65
CA PRO A 50 -1.20 -3.05 -0.08
C PRO A 50 -1.08 -4.46 -0.65
N VAL A 51 0.15 -4.87 -1.02
CA VAL A 51 0.44 -6.24 -1.46
C VAL A 51 0.16 -7.22 -0.33
N GLN A 52 0.56 -6.88 0.90
CA GLN A 52 0.27 -7.71 2.08
C GLN A 52 -1.24 -7.78 2.35
N ALA A 53 -1.96 -6.66 2.25
CA ALA A 53 -3.41 -6.63 2.42
C ALA A 53 -4.13 -7.52 1.40
N ARG A 54 -3.73 -7.46 0.12
CA ARG A 54 -4.26 -8.33 -0.95
C ARG A 54 -3.93 -9.79 -0.71
N THR A 55 -2.70 -10.11 -0.30
CA THR A 55 -2.30 -11.48 0.03
C THR A 55 -3.12 -12.00 1.20
N MET A 56 -3.31 -11.22 2.26
CA MET A 56 -4.17 -11.59 3.40
C MET A 56 -5.63 -11.84 3.00
N GLN A 57 -6.18 -11.05 2.06
CA GLN A 57 -7.56 -11.25 1.56
C GLN A 57 -7.71 -12.48 0.66
N ARG A 58 -6.66 -12.84 -0.10
CA ARG A 58 -6.67 -14.01 -0.99
C ARG A 58 -6.41 -15.32 -0.24
N HIS A 59 -5.65 -15.27 0.84
CA HIS A 59 -5.28 -16.44 1.62
C HIS A 59 -6.43 -16.96 2.48
N GLU A 60 -6.38 -18.26 2.77
CA GLU A 60 -7.33 -18.88 3.69
C GLU A 60 -7.18 -18.25 5.09
N PRO A 61 -8.30 -17.88 5.75
CA PRO A 61 -8.26 -17.30 7.09
C PRO A 61 -7.48 -18.18 8.06
N ASN A 62 -6.63 -17.57 8.88
CA ASN A 62 -5.76 -18.23 9.87
C ASN A 62 -4.67 -19.16 9.30
N SER A 63 -4.47 -19.20 7.98
CA SER A 63 -3.31 -19.86 7.39
C SER A 63 -2.03 -19.06 7.66
N PRO A 64 -0.87 -19.72 7.89
CA PRO A 64 0.39 -19.00 8.07
C PRO A 64 0.79 -18.26 6.80
N ILE A 65 1.02 -16.95 6.90
CA ILE A 65 1.55 -16.13 5.81
C ILE A 65 3.01 -15.79 6.11
N ARG A 66 3.89 -16.05 5.15
CA ARG A 66 5.31 -15.67 5.20
C ARG A 66 5.67 -15.10 3.84
N MET A 67 5.72 -13.78 3.72
CA MET A 67 5.96 -13.11 2.46
C MET A 67 6.93 -11.95 2.59
N ILE A 68 7.57 -11.60 1.47
CA ILE A 68 8.38 -10.40 1.27
C ILE A 68 7.77 -9.67 0.07
N ALA A 69 7.49 -8.37 0.22
CA ALA A 69 6.91 -7.55 -0.84
C ALA A 69 7.88 -6.44 -1.27
N PRO A 70 8.85 -6.75 -2.17
CA PRO A 70 9.71 -5.73 -2.75
C PRO A 70 8.95 -4.93 -3.81
N GLY A 71 9.30 -3.65 -3.99
CA GLY A 71 8.70 -2.85 -5.04
C GLY A 71 9.01 -1.36 -4.94
N LYS A 72 8.80 -0.65 -6.05
CA LYS A 72 8.88 0.82 -6.09
C LYS A 72 7.74 1.45 -5.32
N VAL A 73 8.01 2.55 -4.63
CA VAL A 73 7.03 3.33 -3.87
C VAL A 73 7.25 4.81 -4.16
N TYR A 74 6.19 5.60 -3.99
CA TYR A 74 6.18 7.01 -4.39
C TYR A 74 5.70 7.85 -3.22
N ARG A 75 6.44 8.90 -2.90
CA ARG A 75 6.05 9.90 -1.90
C ARG A 75 6.24 11.27 -2.51
N TRP A 76 5.25 12.15 -2.36
CA TRP A 76 5.40 13.56 -2.70
C TRP A 76 6.14 14.21 -1.54
N ASP A 77 7.45 13.97 -1.45
CA ASP A 77 8.31 14.62 -0.46
C ASP A 77 9.19 15.61 -1.24
N TYR A 78 8.81 16.88 -1.23
CA TYR A 78 9.60 17.94 -1.86
C TYR A 78 10.53 18.53 -0.81
N ASP A 79 11.46 17.71 -0.31
CA ASP A 79 12.54 18.19 0.53
C ASP A 79 13.83 18.31 -0.28
N ALA A 80 14.26 19.55 -0.47
CA ALA A 80 15.58 19.91 -0.95
C ALA A 80 16.28 20.70 0.17
N THR A 81 16.53 20.05 1.31
CA THR A 81 17.39 20.59 2.37
C THR A 81 18.54 19.66 2.73
#